data_AF-A0AAU5FFE8-F1
#
_entry.id   AF-A0AAU5FFE8-F1
#
_cell.length_a   1.000
_cell.length_b   1.000
_cell.length_c   1.000
_cell.angle_alpha   90.00
_cell.angle_beta   90.00
_cell.angle_gamma   90.00
#
_symmetry.space_group_name_H-M   'P 1'
#
loop_
_entity.id
_entity.type
_entity.pdbx_description
1 polymer ?
#
loop_
_entity_poly.entity_id
_entity_poly.type
_entity_poly.pdbx_seq_one_letter_code
_entity_poly.pdbx_strand_id
1 'polypeptide(L)'
;MSTLVVSAAIAPAVLLASPAFAAGTAKAHVVSGPGAGAKASARTPEQQEKDDRFEILRLMGAKDAGPGLKAAGSKALDGGAAAMRHFLEVDQFTARDADNEVLISKIINKGGPGVREWGKKALEGTPQDRVRFLEEGQFIARFDDDRVRTAQIFSAGGPSVREAARKALREDTPEAIKRFLEVDQFEARAIDNRVLVSKIINDGGPAVKAAGKKALRGTPEDVQAFLDKGQFEARKKDEADAAAGKSKPTPKPKPKPETGRTGDDKGGKPAPGDEKKTGGAEPAAAKPSQHKTTADDGSTALASTGAGSVLPWAAGGTALALVGGAGLLITARRRRSAEG
;
A
#
# COMPACT_ATOMS: atom_id res chain seq x y z
N MET A 1 -12.94 4.40 -50.72
CA MET A 1 -11.78 3.89 -51.46
C MET A 1 -11.25 2.68 -50.70
N SER A 2 -11.31 1.52 -51.35
CA SER A 2 -10.98 0.20 -50.82
C SER A 2 -9.49 -0.08 -50.95
N THR A 3 -8.86 -0.68 -49.94
CA THR A 3 -7.65 -1.50 -50.12
C THR A 3 -7.62 -2.63 -49.09
N LEU A 4 -7.94 -3.84 -49.58
CA LEU A 4 -7.62 -5.15 -49.00
C LEU A 4 -6.10 -5.36 -48.99
N VAL A 5 -5.54 -5.91 -47.92
CA VAL A 5 -4.21 -6.56 -47.94
C VAL A 5 -4.31 -7.93 -47.28
N VAL A 6 -3.71 -8.89 -47.98
CA VAL A 6 -3.88 -10.34 -47.93
C VAL A 6 -3.04 -10.99 -46.83
N SER A 7 -3.61 -12.06 -46.28
CA SER A 7 -3.03 -13.02 -45.33
C SER A 7 -2.00 -13.95 -46.01
N ALA A 8 -0.89 -14.26 -45.33
CA ALA A 8 -0.05 -15.41 -45.64
C ALA A 8 0.57 -15.97 -44.35
N ALA A 9 0.01 -17.08 -43.87
CA ALA A 9 0.56 -17.91 -42.81
C ALA A 9 1.57 -18.89 -43.42
N ILE A 10 2.80 -18.92 -42.89
CA ILE A 10 3.82 -19.91 -43.24
C ILE A 10 4.05 -20.78 -42.00
N ALA A 11 3.57 -22.02 -42.06
CA ALA A 11 3.84 -23.05 -41.08
C ALA A 11 5.06 -23.88 -41.54
N PRO A 12 6.05 -24.17 -40.68
CA PRO A 12 7.08 -25.16 -40.98
C PRO A 12 6.57 -26.56 -40.64
N ALA A 13 6.47 -27.41 -41.66
CA ALA A 13 6.23 -28.83 -41.56
C ALA A 13 7.48 -29.53 -40.98
N VAL A 14 7.34 -30.13 -39.79
CA VAL A 14 8.36 -31.05 -39.25
C VAL A 14 7.94 -32.47 -39.61
N LEU A 15 8.77 -33.09 -40.44
CA LEU A 15 8.60 -34.39 -41.06
C LEU A 15 8.86 -35.50 -40.03
N LEU A 16 7.90 -36.40 -39.86
CA LEU A 16 8.00 -37.65 -39.12
C LEU A 16 9.03 -38.59 -39.77
N ALA A 17 10.14 -38.87 -39.07
CA ALA A 17 11.06 -39.94 -39.44
C ALA A 17 10.87 -41.12 -38.48
N SER A 18 10.15 -42.15 -38.93
CA SER A 18 10.10 -43.47 -38.28
C SER A 18 11.37 -44.26 -38.62
N PRO A 19 12.02 -44.96 -37.68
CA PRO A 19 13.02 -45.95 -38.02
C PRO A 19 12.35 -47.29 -38.38
N ALA A 20 12.71 -47.81 -39.56
CA ALA A 20 12.33 -49.12 -40.05
C ALA A 20 13.09 -50.24 -39.32
N PHE A 21 12.37 -51.29 -38.93
CA PHE A 21 12.94 -52.54 -38.43
C PHE A 21 13.60 -53.30 -39.59
N ALA A 22 14.92 -53.53 -39.49
CA ALA A 22 15.63 -54.46 -40.34
C ALA A 22 15.70 -55.83 -39.66
N ALA A 23 15.04 -56.83 -40.26
CA ALA A 23 15.20 -58.23 -39.92
C ALA A 23 16.57 -58.72 -40.43
N GLY A 24 17.50 -58.96 -39.52
CA GLY A 24 18.80 -59.57 -39.79
C GLY A 24 18.93 -60.89 -39.05
N THR A 25 18.78 -62.01 -39.76
CA THR A 25 19.12 -63.34 -39.27
C THR A 25 20.63 -63.49 -39.17
N ALA A 26 21.19 -63.48 -37.95
CA ALA A 26 22.58 -63.82 -37.70
C ALA A 26 22.67 -64.97 -36.68
N LYS A 27 23.42 -66.00 -37.09
CA LYS A 27 23.63 -67.27 -36.41
C LYS A 27 24.32 -67.09 -35.05
N ALA A 28 23.94 -67.94 -34.11
CA ALA A 28 24.48 -68.04 -32.76
C ALA A 28 25.99 -68.33 -32.75
N HIS A 29 26.76 -67.46 -32.09
CA HIS A 29 28.05 -67.81 -31.50
C HIS A 29 27.85 -67.89 -29.98
N VAL A 30 27.92 -69.10 -29.45
CA VAL A 30 27.96 -69.35 -28.01
C VAL A 30 29.38 -69.06 -27.53
N VAL A 31 29.56 -67.97 -26.79
CA VAL A 31 30.72 -67.77 -25.92
C VAL A 31 30.23 -67.92 -24.48
N SER A 32 30.62 -69.03 -23.86
CA SER A 32 30.42 -69.28 -22.43
C SER A 32 31.51 -68.53 -21.66
N GLY A 33 31.12 -67.56 -20.85
CA GLY A 33 31.97 -66.93 -19.83
C GLY A 33 31.20 -66.86 -18.51
N PRO A 34 31.75 -67.35 -17.38
CA PRO A 34 31.10 -67.23 -16.08
C PRO A 34 31.45 -65.87 -15.47
N GLY A 35 30.49 -64.96 -15.39
CA GLY A 35 30.76 -63.61 -14.89
C GLY A 35 29.52 -62.87 -14.45
N ALA A 36 29.18 -63.04 -13.17
CA ALA A 36 28.36 -62.14 -12.36
C ALA A 36 27.06 -61.65 -13.02
N GLY A 37 26.04 -62.50 -12.99
CA GLY A 37 24.66 -62.04 -13.04
C GLY A 37 24.39 -61.12 -11.85
N ALA A 38 24.43 -59.81 -12.08
CA ALA A 38 23.67 -58.87 -11.27
C ALA A 38 22.18 -59.19 -11.52
N LYS A 39 21.66 -60.19 -10.80
CA LYS A 39 20.23 -60.36 -10.62
C LYS A 39 19.73 -59.05 -10.03
N ALA A 40 19.03 -58.24 -10.83
CA ALA A 40 17.96 -57.44 -10.29
C ALA A 40 17.03 -58.44 -9.58
N SER A 41 17.19 -58.59 -8.27
CA SER A 41 16.37 -59.49 -7.48
C SER A 41 14.94 -58.97 -7.63
N ALA A 42 14.09 -59.71 -8.35
CA ALA A 42 12.69 -59.37 -8.48
C ALA A 42 12.12 -59.24 -7.05
N ARG A 43 11.64 -58.06 -6.68
CA ARG A 43 11.02 -57.83 -5.37
C ARG A 43 9.86 -58.82 -5.22
N THR A 44 9.79 -59.48 -4.06
CA THR A 44 8.62 -60.30 -3.74
C THR A 44 7.40 -59.39 -3.57
N PRO A 45 6.17 -59.87 -3.84
CA PRO A 45 4.96 -59.09 -3.62
C PRO A 45 4.86 -58.50 -2.20
N GLU A 46 5.30 -59.27 -1.19
CA GLU A 46 5.33 -58.85 0.21
C GLU A 46 6.34 -57.72 0.48
N GLN A 47 7.48 -57.72 -0.21
CA GLN A 47 8.46 -56.65 -0.09
C GLN A 47 7.95 -55.39 -0.78
N GLN A 48 7.34 -55.53 -1.96
CA GLN A 48 6.73 -54.42 -2.68
C GLN A 48 5.62 -53.74 -1.86
N GLU A 49 4.77 -54.53 -1.20
CA GLU A 49 3.71 -54.01 -0.34
C GLU A 49 4.26 -53.20 0.84
N LYS A 50 5.34 -53.66 1.48
CA LYS A 50 6.01 -52.94 2.57
C LYS A 50 6.63 -51.63 2.08
N ASP A 51 7.26 -51.65 0.91
CA ASP A 51 7.85 -50.46 0.29
C ASP A 51 6.76 -49.44 -0.06
N ASP A 52 5.65 -49.88 -0.65
CA ASP A 52 4.51 -49.03 -1.00
C ASP A 52 3.89 -48.42 0.27
N ARG A 53 3.67 -49.23 1.31
CA ARG A 53 3.18 -48.75 2.62
C ARG A 53 4.09 -47.69 3.22
N PHE A 54 5.40 -47.91 3.19
CA PHE A 54 6.38 -46.95 3.69
C PHE A 54 6.32 -45.63 2.92
N GLU A 55 6.25 -45.68 1.59
CA GLU A 55 6.19 -44.49 0.76
C GLU A 55 4.89 -43.69 0.99
N ILE A 56 3.75 -44.36 1.13
CA ILE A 56 2.48 -43.68 1.45
C ILE A 56 2.58 -42.94 2.79
N LEU A 57 3.10 -43.60 3.82
CA LEU A 57 3.29 -42.96 5.13
C LEU A 57 4.26 -41.78 5.07
N ARG A 58 5.31 -41.88 4.25
CA ARG A 58 6.24 -40.77 3.99
C ARG A 58 5.53 -39.59 3.33
N LEU A 59 4.73 -39.83 2.29
CA LEU A 59 4.00 -38.79 1.57
C LEU A 59 2.97 -38.10 2.47
N MET A 60 2.26 -38.87 3.30
CA MET A 60 1.29 -38.34 4.28
C MET A 60 1.98 -37.55 5.40
N GLY A 61 3.21 -37.92 5.76
CA GLY A 61 4.02 -37.25 6.78
C GLY A 61 4.77 -36.02 6.29
N ALA A 62 4.75 -35.71 4.98
CA ALA A 62 5.38 -34.52 4.45
C ALA A 62 4.75 -33.25 5.05
N LYS A 63 5.57 -32.21 5.28
CA LYS A 63 5.15 -30.95 5.90
C LYS A 63 3.96 -30.30 5.15
N ASP A 64 3.99 -30.40 3.83
CA ASP A 64 2.99 -29.80 2.94
C ASP A 64 1.91 -30.81 2.50
N ALA A 65 1.82 -31.96 3.17
CA ALA A 65 0.77 -32.95 2.91
C ALA A 65 -0.61 -32.41 3.34
N GLY A 66 -1.44 -32.13 2.33
CA GLY A 66 -2.79 -31.64 2.52
C GLY A 66 -3.75 -32.71 3.08
N PRO A 67 -4.94 -32.27 3.55
CA PRO A 67 -5.95 -33.17 4.11
C PRO A 67 -6.45 -34.21 3.10
N GLY A 68 -6.62 -33.85 1.82
CA GLY A 68 -7.05 -34.74 0.77
C GLY A 68 -6.04 -35.86 0.52
N LEU A 69 -4.76 -35.52 0.40
CA LEU A 69 -3.67 -36.51 0.26
C LEU A 69 -3.63 -37.47 1.45
N LYS A 70 -3.78 -36.96 2.68
CA LYS A 70 -3.79 -37.79 3.89
C LYS A 70 -4.97 -38.75 3.91
N ALA A 71 -6.17 -38.27 3.60
CA ALA A 71 -7.36 -39.11 3.54
C ALA A 71 -7.25 -40.21 2.46
N ALA A 72 -6.76 -39.86 1.27
CA ALA A 72 -6.54 -40.81 0.18
C ALA A 72 -5.46 -41.84 0.54
N GLY A 73 -4.37 -41.43 1.18
CA GLY A 73 -3.32 -42.33 1.66
C GLY A 73 -3.83 -43.31 2.72
N SER A 74 -4.58 -42.85 3.73
CA SER A 74 -5.23 -43.73 4.72
C SER A 74 -6.13 -44.77 4.05
N LYS A 75 -6.98 -44.33 3.12
CA LYS A 75 -7.87 -45.23 2.37
C LYS A 75 -7.07 -46.30 1.59
N ALA A 76 -5.93 -45.92 1.00
CA ALA A 76 -5.07 -46.84 0.28
C ALA A 76 -4.41 -47.87 1.21
N LEU A 77 -3.95 -47.43 2.38
CA LEU A 77 -3.40 -48.31 3.42
C LEU A 77 -4.42 -49.34 3.93
N ASP A 78 -5.69 -48.95 4.03
CA ASP A 78 -6.78 -49.83 4.44
C ASP A 78 -7.24 -50.78 3.32
N GLY A 79 -6.92 -50.47 2.06
CA GLY A 79 -7.33 -51.22 0.87
C GLY A 79 -6.38 -52.33 0.41
N GLY A 80 -5.23 -52.50 1.06
CA GLY A 80 -4.23 -53.54 0.74
C GLY A 80 -3.32 -53.21 -0.45
N ALA A 81 -2.46 -54.16 -0.83
CA ALA A 81 -1.35 -53.95 -1.79
C ALA A 81 -1.75 -53.28 -3.11
N ALA A 82 -2.85 -53.74 -3.74
CA ALA A 82 -3.30 -53.16 -5.02
C ALA A 82 -3.78 -51.71 -4.87
N ALA A 83 -4.45 -51.38 -3.76
CA ALA A 83 -4.91 -50.01 -3.49
C ALA A 83 -3.74 -49.08 -3.19
N MET A 84 -2.74 -49.56 -2.43
CA MET A 84 -1.51 -48.82 -2.17
C MET A 84 -0.76 -48.49 -3.47
N ARG A 85 -0.66 -49.46 -4.38
CA ARG A 85 -0.04 -49.26 -5.68
C ARG A 85 -0.79 -48.25 -6.53
N HIS A 86 -2.11 -48.40 -6.64
CA HIS A 86 -2.96 -47.47 -7.39
C HIS A 86 -2.88 -46.05 -6.84
N PHE A 87 -2.82 -45.89 -5.52
CA PHE A 87 -2.65 -44.58 -4.90
C PHE A 87 -1.33 -43.93 -5.29
N LEU A 88 -0.23 -44.67 -5.26
CA LEU A 88 1.09 -44.16 -5.63
C LEU A 88 1.18 -43.84 -7.14
N GLU A 89 0.41 -44.49 -7.99
CA GLU A 89 0.43 -44.24 -9.43
C GLU A 89 -0.56 -43.16 -9.88
N VAL A 90 -1.70 -43.03 -9.21
CA VAL A 90 -2.84 -42.24 -9.69
C VAL A 90 -3.42 -41.35 -8.59
N ASP A 91 -3.98 -41.93 -7.53
CA ASP A 91 -4.85 -41.18 -6.61
C ASP A 91 -4.11 -40.07 -5.84
N GLN A 92 -2.81 -40.24 -5.58
CA GLN A 92 -2.02 -39.23 -4.89
C GLN A 92 -1.95 -37.90 -5.66
N PHE A 93 -2.00 -37.94 -6.99
CA PHE A 93 -1.91 -36.75 -7.83
C PHE A 93 -3.24 -36.00 -7.84
N THR A 94 -4.36 -36.72 -7.98
CA THR A 94 -5.71 -36.18 -7.88
C THR A 94 -5.97 -35.56 -6.50
N ALA A 95 -5.55 -36.25 -5.43
CA ALA A 95 -5.72 -35.77 -4.07
C ALA A 95 -4.91 -34.50 -3.78
N ARG A 96 -3.67 -34.42 -4.28
CA ARG A 96 -2.85 -33.20 -4.18
C ARG A 96 -3.43 -32.04 -4.98
N ASP A 97 -3.97 -32.31 -6.17
CA ASP A 97 -4.56 -31.26 -6.99
C ASP A 97 -5.81 -30.67 -6.33
N ALA A 98 -6.68 -31.50 -5.75
CA ALA A 98 -7.82 -31.03 -4.94
C ALA A 98 -7.36 -30.18 -3.72
N ASP A 99 -6.29 -30.59 -3.04
CA ASP A 99 -5.70 -29.79 -1.95
C ASP A 99 -5.16 -28.44 -2.47
N ASN A 100 -4.53 -28.43 -3.66
CA ASN A 100 -4.03 -27.22 -4.31
C ASN A 100 -5.16 -26.26 -4.67
N GLU A 101 -6.30 -26.72 -5.21
CA GLU A 101 -7.48 -25.88 -5.48
C GLU A 101 -7.94 -25.13 -4.23
N VAL A 102 -8.03 -25.87 -3.12
CA VAL A 102 -8.44 -25.31 -1.83
C VAL A 102 -7.43 -24.28 -1.34
N LEU A 103 -6.13 -24.57 -1.49
CA LEU A 103 -5.06 -23.65 -1.09
C LEU A 103 -5.10 -22.36 -1.92
N ILE A 104 -5.24 -22.47 -3.25
CA ILE A 104 -5.37 -21.31 -4.15
C ILE A 104 -6.59 -20.49 -3.79
N SER A 105 -7.74 -21.13 -3.55
CA SER A 105 -8.98 -20.46 -3.12
C SER A 105 -8.76 -19.65 -1.84
N LYS A 106 -8.02 -20.18 -0.86
CA LYS A 106 -7.66 -19.44 0.37
C LYS A 106 -6.74 -18.25 0.09
N ILE A 107 -5.77 -18.42 -0.81
CA ILE A 107 -4.82 -17.36 -1.20
C ILE A 107 -5.57 -16.20 -1.88
N ILE A 108 -6.39 -16.47 -2.91
CA ILE A 108 -7.09 -15.42 -3.65
C ILE A 108 -8.11 -14.66 -2.80
N ASN A 109 -8.75 -15.33 -1.82
CA ASN A 109 -9.70 -14.67 -0.91
C ASN A 109 -9.04 -13.52 -0.12
N LYS A 110 -7.78 -13.71 0.29
CA LYS A 110 -7.00 -12.72 1.04
C LYS A 110 -6.07 -11.87 0.15
N GLY A 111 -5.93 -12.25 -1.12
CA GLY A 111 -5.04 -11.60 -2.09
C GLY A 111 -5.61 -10.29 -2.65
N GLY A 112 -4.71 -9.47 -3.19
CA GLY A 112 -5.07 -8.29 -3.98
C GLY A 112 -5.62 -8.64 -5.36
N PRO A 113 -5.97 -7.63 -6.18
CA PRO A 113 -6.55 -7.82 -7.50
C PRO A 113 -5.72 -8.73 -8.43
N GLY A 114 -4.41 -8.53 -8.50
CA GLY A 114 -3.49 -9.33 -9.32
C GLY A 114 -3.40 -10.76 -8.84
N VAL A 115 -3.23 -10.98 -7.52
CA VAL A 115 -3.22 -12.35 -6.94
C VAL A 115 -4.53 -13.08 -7.23
N ARG A 116 -5.67 -12.38 -7.16
CA ARG A 116 -6.99 -12.95 -7.47
C ARG A 116 -7.12 -13.32 -8.93
N GLU A 117 -6.68 -12.46 -9.84
CA GLU A 117 -6.73 -12.73 -11.27
C GLU A 117 -5.88 -13.95 -11.64
N TRP A 118 -4.63 -13.99 -11.17
CA TRP A 118 -3.72 -15.09 -11.46
C TRP A 118 -4.16 -16.40 -10.83
N GLY A 119 -4.65 -16.38 -9.60
CA GLY A 119 -5.13 -17.58 -8.94
C GLY A 119 -6.42 -18.13 -9.58
N LYS A 120 -7.32 -17.27 -10.09
CA LYS A 120 -8.48 -17.73 -10.87
C LYS A 120 -8.06 -18.41 -12.17
N LYS A 121 -7.13 -17.81 -12.92
CA LYS A 121 -6.56 -18.44 -14.12
C LYS A 121 -5.92 -19.79 -13.82
N ALA A 122 -5.22 -19.91 -12.69
CA ALA A 122 -4.65 -21.19 -12.25
C ALA A 122 -5.74 -22.22 -11.90
N LEU A 123 -6.82 -21.82 -11.23
CA LEU A 123 -7.95 -22.71 -10.92
C LEU A 123 -8.68 -23.21 -12.17
N GLU A 124 -8.80 -22.38 -13.20
CA GLU A 124 -9.39 -22.71 -14.50
C GLU A 124 -8.45 -23.54 -15.40
N GLY A 125 -7.17 -23.63 -15.04
CA GLY A 125 -6.12 -24.31 -15.79
C GLY A 125 -5.87 -25.76 -15.37
N THR A 126 -4.68 -26.24 -15.70
CA THR A 126 -4.20 -27.60 -15.40
C THR A 126 -3.67 -27.73 -13.96
N PRO A 127 -3.50 -28.96 -13.43
CA PRO A 127 -2.80 -29.18 -12.16
C PRO A 127 -1.41 -28.52 -12.11
N GLN A 128 -0.70 -28.49 -13.25
CA GLN A 128 0.60 -27.83 -13.38
C GLN A 128 0.50 -26.30 -13.24
N ASP A 129 -0.56 -25.68 -13.78
CA ASP A 129 -0.79 -24.24 -13.62
C ASP A 129 -1.03 -23.86 -12.16
N ARG A 130 -1.71 -24.73 -11.41
CA ARG A 130 -1.98 -24.57 -9.98
C ARG A 130 -0.70 -24.65 -9.17
N VAL A 131 0.13 -25.65 -9.44
CA VAL A 131 1.45 -25.77 -8.80
C VAL A 131 2.30 -24.54 -9.12
N ARG A 132 2.40 -24.13 -10.39
CA ARG A 132 3.16 -22.95 -10.80
C ARG A 132 2.69 -21.66 -10.11
N PHE A 133 1.38 -21.49 -9.95
CA PHE A 133 0.85 -20.36 -9.20
C PHE A 133 1.23 -20.41 -7.72
N LEU A 134 1.14 -21.59 -7.09
CA LEU A 134 1.49 -21.77 -5.68
C LEU A 134 2.97 -21.56 -5.41
N GLU A 135 3.84 -22.01 -6.32
CA GLU A 135 5.30 -21.91 -6.16
C GLU A 135 5.82 -20.50 -6.46
N GLU A 136 5.33 -19.87 -7.53
CA GLU A 136 5.91 -18.62 -8.04
C GLU A 136 4.84 -17.54 -8.29
N GLY A 137 3.76 -17.90 -8.98
CA GLY A 137 2.80 -16.93 -9.52
C GLY A 137 2.14 -16.05 -8.46
N GLN A 138 1.83 -16.59 -7.27
CA GLN A 138 1.22 -15.81 -6.19
C GLN A 138 2.15 -14.71 -5.65
N PHE A 139 3.46 -14.93 -5.70
CA PHE A 139 4.45 -13.99 -5.16
C PHE A 139 4.71 -12.86 -6.15
N ILE A 140 4.80 -13.20 -7.44
CA ILE A 140 4.90 -12.21 -8.53
C ILE A 140 3.66 -11.32 -8.52
N ALA A 141 2.47 -11.92 -8.53
CA ALA A 141 1.21 -11.18 -8.54
C ALA A 141 1.03 -10.29 -7.30
N ARG A 142 1.50 -10.75 -6.12
CA ARG A 142 1.48 -9.95 -4.89
C ARG A 142 2.44 -8.77 -4.96
N PHE A 143 3.63 -8.99 -5.51
CA PHE A 143 4.60 -7.92 -5.70
C PHE A 143 4.05 -6.83 -6.62
N ASP A 144 3.41 -7.20 -7.72
CA ASP A 144 2.74 -6.24 -8.61
C ASP A 144 1.61 -5.47 -7.91
N ASP A 145 0.76 -6.17 -7.14
CA ASP A 145 -0.28 -5.54 -6.32
C ASP A 145 0.32 -4.51 -5.32
N ASP A 146 1.42 -4.87 -4.66
CA ASP A 146 2.11 -4.03 -3.68
C ASP A 146 2.80 -2.81 -4.33
N ARG A 147 3.34 -2.96 -5.55
CA ARG A 147 3.87 -1.83 -6.34
C ARG A 147 2.76 -0.84 -6.69
N VAL A 148 1.61 -1.34 -7.16
CA VAL A 148 0.45 -0.50 -7.47
C VAL A 148 -0.02 0.25 -6.20
N ARG A 149 -0.13 -0.45 -5.07
CA ARG A 149 -0.48 0.16 -3.79
C ARG A 149 0.52 1.24 -3.37
N THR A 150 1.81 0.99 -3.57
CA THR A 150 2.88 1.96 -3.30
C THR A 150 2.74 3.20 -4.18
N ALA A 151 2.45 3.05 -5.48
CA ALA A 151 2.22 4.16 -6.39
C ALA A 151 0.96 4.99 -6.03
N GLN A 152 -0.09 4.33 -5.52
CA GLN A 152 -1.28 5.01 -5.01
C GLN A 152 -0.94 5.85 -3.77
N ILE A 153 -0.18 5.29 -2.82
CA ILE A 153 0.29 6.03 -1.63
C ILE A 153 1.20 7.19 -2.03
N PHE A 154 2.10 6.98 -2.98
CA PHE A 154 2.93 8.06 -3.55
C PHE A 154 2.05 9.21 -4.08
N SER A 155 1.01 8.90 -4.84
CA SER A 155 0.17 9.92 -5.47
C SER A 155 -0.61 10.78 -4.46
N ALA A 156 -1.13 10.14 -3.41
CA ALA A 156 -1.92 10.78 -2.35
C ALA A 156 -1.09 11.34 -1.17
N GLY A 157 0.17 10.93 -1.05
CA GLY A 157 1.04 11.25 0.09
C GLY A 157 1.55 12.70 0.10
N GLY A 158 1.90 13.15 1.30
CA GLY A 158 2.65 14.39 1.52
C GLY A 158 4.12 14.26 1.06
N PRO A 159 4.90 15.35 1.17
CA PRO A 159 6.28 15.40 0.67
C PRO A 159 7.17 14.25 1.16
N SER A 160 7.21 13.98 2.46
CA SER A 160 8.04 12.90 3.01
C SER A 160 7.54 11.52 2.59
N VAL A 161 6.22 11.28 2.58
CA VAL A 161 5.65 10.00 2.11
C VAL A 161 5.97 9.76 0.64
N ARG A 162 5.90 10.81 -0.20
CA ARG A 162 6.28 10.77 -1.61
C ARG A 162 7.74 10.39 -1.81
N GLU A 163 8.65 10.95 -1.03
CA GLU A 163 10.06 10.60 -1.14
C GLU A 163 10.32 9.15 -0.74
N ALA A 164 9.73 8.69 0.38
CA ALA A 164 9.86 7.31 0.84
C ALA A 164 9.30 6.32 -0.20
N ALA A 165 8.10 6.58 -0.73
CA ALA A 165 7.49 5.75 -1.77
C ALA A 165 8.32 5.74 -3.06
N ARG A 166 8.85 6.90 -3.47
CA ARG A 166 9.74 7.01 -4.64
C ARG A 166 11.04 6.23 -4.42
N LYS A 167 11.58 6.18 -3.21
CA LYS A 167 12.76 5.35 -2.92
C LYS A 167 12.41 3.88 -3.12
N ALA A 168 11.31 3.40 -2.51
CA ALA A 168 10.88 2.01 -2.62
C ALA A 168 10.61 1.59 -4.07
N LEU A 169 9.91 2.42 -4.85
CA LEU A 169 9.63 2.17 -6.27
C LEU A 169 10.87 2.23 -7.17
N ARG A 170 11.92 2.95 -6.77
CA ARG A 170 13.19 2.96 -7.52
C ARG A 170 14.05 1.74 -7.24
N GLU A 171 13.99 1.24 -6.01
CA GLU A 171 14.68 0.02 -5.60
C GLU A 171 14.00 -1.21 -6.22
N ASP A 172 12.66 -1.18 -6.30
CA ASP A 172 11.83 -2.13 -7.02
C ASP A 172 12.08 -3.60 -6.64
N THR A 173 12.29 -3.85 -5.35
CA THR A 173 12.42 -5.19 -4.77
C THR A 173 11.25 -5.51 -3.85
N PRO A 174 10.86 -6.80 -3.69
CA PRO A 174 9.81 -7.20 -2.76
C PRO A 174 10.06 -6.69 -1.34
N GLU A 175 11.31 -6.73 -0.88
CA GLU A 175 11.70 -6.30 0.46
C GLU A 175 11.54 -4.79 0.66
N ALA A 176 11.98 -3.99 -0.32
CA ALA A 176 11.89 -2.53 -0.24
C ALA A 176 10.44 -2.05 -0.29
N ILE A 177 9.64 -2.61 -1.19
CA ILE A 177 8.22 -2.29 -1.33
C ILE A 177 7.46 -2.69 -0.05
N LYS A 178 7.69 -3.91 0.45
CA LYS A 178 7.05 -4.39 1.68
C LYS A 178 7.43 -3.53 2.89
N ARG A 179 8.72 -3.22 3.05
CA ARG A 179 9.19 -2.36 4.14
C ARG A 179 8.52 -0.99 4.10
N PHE A 180 8.40 -0.39 2.91
CA PHE A 180 7.70 0.88 2.76
C PHE A 180 6.23 0.78 3.19
N LEU A 181 5.53 -0.27 2.73
CA LEU A 181 4.13 -0.49 3.05
C LEU A 181 3.88 -0.78 4.53
N GLU A 182 4.82 -1.43 5.22
CA GLU A 182 4.67 -1.81 6.63
C GLU A 182 5.19 -0.74 7.61
N VAL A 183 6.22 0.02 7.23
CA VAL A 183 6.98 0.88 8.15
C VAL A 183 7.18 2.28 7.59
N ASP A 184 7.96 2.42 6.51
CA ASP A 184 8.51 3.74 6.13
C ASP A 184 7.42 4.77 5.79
N GLN A 185 6.27 4.34 5.25
CA GLN A 185 5.17 5.26 4.95
C GLN A 185 4.58 5.94 6.21
N PHE A 186 4.60 5.26 7.34
CA PHE A 186 4.01 5.75 8.59
C PHE A 186 4.95 6.72 9.29
N GLU A 187 6.24 6.41 9.30
CA GLU A 187 7.29 7.32 9.78
C GLU A 187 7.30 8.61 8.96
N ALA A 188 7.26 8.47 7.63
CA ALA A 188 7.21 9.61 6.72
C ALA A 188 5.93 10.45 6.92
N ARG A 189 4.78 9.81 7.15
CA ARG A 189 3.52 10.52 7.44
C ARG A 189 3.58 11.27 8.76
N ALA A 190 4.25 10.73 9.78
CA ALA A 190 4.44 11.43 11.05
C ALA A 190 5.23 12.73 10.87
N ILE A 191 6.23 12.73 9.98
CA ILE A 191 7.00 13.93 9.61
C ILE A 191 6.08 14.94 8.91
N ASP A 192 5.37 14.52 7.86
CA ASP A 192 4.43 15.38 7.11
C ASP A 192 3.38 16.01 8.05
N ASN A 193 2.82 15.23 8.98
CA ASN A 193 1.85 15.68 9.95
C ASN A 193 2.41 16.75 10.90
N ARG A 194 3.64 16.60 11.39
CA ARG A 194 4.27 17.60 12.26
C ARG A 194 4.53 18.92 11.53
N VAL A 195 4.91 18.85 10.25
CA VAL A 195 5.05 20.04 9.40
C VAL A 195 3.70 20.73 9.22
N LEU A 196 2.64 19.96 8.94
CA LEU A 196 1.28 20.48 8.81
C LEU A 196 0.81 21.18 10.09
N VAL A 197 1.03 20.57 11.26
CA VAL A 197 0.71 21.19 12.55
C VAL A 197 1.49 22.49 12.75
N SER A 198 2.77 22.53 12.40
CA SER A 198 3.57 23.75 12.51
C SER A 198 3.02 24.89 11.64
N LYS A 199 2.53 24.57 10.43
CA LYS A 199 1.84 25.55 9.56
C LYS A 199 0.55 26.05 10.21
N ILE A 200 -0.28 25.15 10.74
CA ILE A 200 -1.52 25.52 11.46
C ILE A 200 -1.23 26.41 12.67
N ILE A 201 -0.15 26.15 13.41
CA ILE A 201 0.27 26.99 14.54
C ILE A 201 0.63 28.40 14.06
N ASN A 202 1.35 28.54 12.95
CA ASN A 202 1.76 29.86 12.45
C ASN A 202 0.55 30.72 12.07
N ASP A 203 -0.43 30.12 11.39
CA ASP A 203 -1.64 30.80 10.92
C ASP A 203 -2.74 30.90 11.99
N GLY A 204 -2.61 30.18 13.10
CA GLY A 204 -3.62 30.03 14.14
C GLY A 204 -3.68 31.16 15.18
N GLY A 205 -4.83 31.27 15.85
CA GLY A 205 -5.00 32.12 17.03
C GLY A 205 -4.34 31.54 18.29
N PRO A 206 -4.40 32.25 19.44
CA PRO A 206 -3.73 31.85 20.67
C PRO A 206 -4.07 30.42 21.15
N ALA A 207 -5.34 30.01 21.08
CA ALA A 207 -5.78 28.68 21.49
C ALA A 207 -5.27 27.61 20.52
N VAL A 208 -5.36 27.84 19.19
CA VAL A 208 -4.80 26.93 18.17
C VAL A 208 -3.29 26.77 18.36
N LYS A 209 -2.57 27.88 18.61
CA LYS A 209 -1.13 27.87 18.89
C LYS A 209 -0.79 27.04 20.12
N ALA A 210 -1.52 27.22 21.22
CA ALA A 210 -1.30 26.48 22.45
C ALA A 210 -1.56 24.97 22.27
N ALA A 211 -2.68 24.62 21.64
CA ALA A 211 -3.07 23.24 21.38
C ALA A 211 -2.10 22.54 20.42
N GLY A 212 -1.70 23.19 19.34
CA GLY A 212 -0.73 22.64 18.39
C GLY A 212 0.64 22.43 19.02
N LYS A 213 1.14 23.38 19.82
CA LYS A 213 2.40 23.21 20.56
C LYS A 213 2.34 22.05 21.57
N LYS A 214 1.18 21.82 22.19
CA LYS A 214 0.96 20.66 23.07
C LYS A 214 1.06 19.36 22.26
N ALA A 215 0.39 19.28 21.12
CA ALA A 215 0.41 18.11 20.25
C ALA A 215 1.82 17.78 19.74
N LEU A 216 2.59 18.79 19.31
CA LEU A 216 3.96 18.58 18.81
C LEU A 216 4.94 18.04 19.86
N ARG A 217 4.67 18.23 21.15
CA ARG A 217 5.47 17.66 22.25
C ARG A 217 5.06 16.23 22.61
N GLY A 218 3.95 15.75 22.07
CA GLY A 218 3.41 14.42 22.31
C GLY A 218 3.85 13.38 21.27
N THR A 219 3.06 12.32 21.17
CA THR A 219 3.27 11.20 20.24
C THR A 219 2.70 11.51 18.84
N PRO A 220 3.00 10.70 17.80
CA PRO A 220 2.34 10.83 16.50
C PRO A 220 0.80 10.79 16.58
N GLU A 221 0.24 10.04 17.53
CA GLU A 221 -1.19 9.97 17.81
C GLU A 221 -1.72 11.29 18.36
N ASP A 222 -0.98 11.98 19.23
CA ASP A 222 -1.36 13.32 19.72
C ASP A 222 -1.39 14.35 18.59
N VAL A 223 -0.41 14.28 17.68
CA VAL A 223 -0.36 15.11 16.47
C VAL A 223 -1.57 14.82 15.58
N GLN A 224 -1.90 13.55 15.36
CA GLN A 224 -3.07 13.15 14.57
C GLN A 224 -4.38 13.60 15.24
N ALA A 225 -4.54 13.41 16.54
CA ALA A 225 -5.74 13.83 17.28
C ALA A 225 -5.94 15.35 17.22
N PHE A 226 -4.86 16.13 17.24
CA PHE A 226 -4.93 17.57 17.00
C PHE A 226 -5.37 17.90 15.58
N LEU A 227 -4.81 17.23 14.56
CA LEU A 227 -5.22 17.43 13.17
C LEU A 227 -6.69 17.05 12.92
N ASP A 228 -7.17 15.96 13.51
CA ASP A 228 -8.54 15.47 13.28
C ASP A 228 -9.60 16.33 14.00
N LYS A 229 -9.31 16.75 15.24
CA LYS A 229 -10.30 17.42 16.10
C LYS A 229 -9.75 18.64 16.83
N GLY A 230 -8.56 18.52 17.42
CA GLY A 230 -8.02 19.55 18.33
C GLY A 230 -7.87 20.94 17.71
N GLN A 231 -7.51 21.04 16.44
CA GLN A 231 -7.38 22.32 15.74
C GLN A 231 -8.72 23.03 15.57
N PHE A 232 -9.82 22.30 15.38
CA PHE A 232 -11.14 22.88 15.14
C PHE A 232 -11.76 23.38 16.43
N GLU A 233 -11.65 22.61 17.51
CA GLU A 233 -12.11 23.04 18.83
C GLU A 233 -11.32 24.25 19.34
N ALA A 234 -10.00 24.26 19.11
CA ALA A 234 -9.17 25.41 19.44
C ALA A 234 -9.54 26.65 18.61
N ARG A 235 -9.88 26.47 17.32
CA ARG A 235 -10.31 27.58 16.46
C ARG A 235 -11.66 28.17 16.90
N LYS A 236 -12.64 27.33 17.27
CA LYS A 236 -13.91 27.79 17.85
C LYS A 236 -13.69 28.65 19.09
N LYS A 237 -12.74 28.25 19.94
CA LYS A 237 -12.37 29.04 21.11
C LYS A 237 -11.75 30.39 20.73
N ASP A 238 -10.81 30.40 19.78
CA ASP A 238 -10.22 31.65 19.28
C ASP A 238 -11.30 32.60 18.70
N GLU A 239 -12.28 32.07 17.98
CA GLU A 239 -13.41 32.83 17.43
C GLU A 239 -14.31 33.40 18.55
N ALA A 240 -14.63 32.60 19.57
CA ALA A 240 -15.42 33.04 20.72
C ALA A 240 -14.69 34.13 21.53
N ASP A 241 -13.40 33.96 21.77
CA ASP A 241 -12.56 34.93 22.47
C ASP A 241 -12.44 36.24 21.67
N ALA A 242 -12.30 36.15 20.34
CA ALA A 242 -12.30 37.31 19.47
C ALA A 242 -13.66 38.04 19.46
N ALA A 243 -14.78 37.31 19.48
CA ALA A 243 -16.12 37.89 19.58
C ALA A 243 -16.35 38.59 20.94
N ALA A 244 -15.88 37.99 22.04
CA ALA A 244 -15.93 38.58 23.38
C ALA A 244 -15.01 39.81 23.52
N GLY A 245 -13.87 39.85 22.83
CA GLY A 245 -12.98 41.00 22.80
C GLY A 245 -13.57 42.21 22.07
N LYS A 246 -14.41 41.99 21.04
CA LYS A 246 -15.08 43.05 20.27
C LYS A 246 -16.27 43.68 21.01
N SER A 247 -16.79 43.05 22.07
CA SER A 247 -17.92 43.53 22.87
C SER A 247 -17.51 44.32 24.12
N LYS A 248 -16.21 44.59 24.33
CA LYS A 248 -15.76 45.58 25.33
C LYS A 248 -16.03 47.00 24.83
N PRO A 249 -16.73 47.87 25.58
CA PRO A 249 -17.04 49.23 25.15
C PRO A 249 -15.75 50.05 25.00
N THR A 250 -15.60 50.73 23.87
CA THR A 250 -14.64 51.84 23.72
C THR A 250 -14.86 52.85 24.85
N PRO A 251 -13.82 53.26 25.60
CA PRO A 251 -13.99 54.33 26.56
C PRO A 251 -14.36 55.62 25.81
N LYS A 252 -15.52 56.19 26.15
CA LYS A 252 -15.95 57.53 25.72
C LYS A 252 -14.81 58.53 25.93
N PRO A 253 -14.47 59.38 24.94
CA PRO A 253 -13.55 60.48 25.18
C PRO A 253 -14.18 61.43 26.23
N LYS A 254 -13.47 61.66 27.34
CA LYS A 254 -13.88 62.63 28.37
C LYS A 254 -13.86 64.05 27.78
N PRO A 255 -14.85 64.91 28.09
CA PRO A 255 -14.87 66.29 27.62
C PRO A 255 -13.78 67.11 28.33
N LYS A 256 -13.10 67.94 27.54
CA LYS A 256 -12.09 68.91 27.97
C LYS A 256 -12.82 70.15 28.52
N PRO A 257 -12.49 70.67 29.71
CA PRO A 257 -13.01 71.96 30.14
C PRO A 257 -12.12 73.09 29.57
N GLU A 258 -12.77 74.07 28.91
CA GLU A 258 -12.21 75.38 28.60
C GLU A 258 -12.51 76.36 29.73
N THR A 259 -11.48 77.03 30.26
CA THR A 259 -11.45 78.40 30.83
C THR A 259 -10.01 78.65 31.32
N GLY A 260 -9.27 79.73 31.05
CA GLY A 260 -9.49 80.97 30.29
C GLY A 260 -8.12 81.68 30.12
N ARG A 261 -8.07 82.66 29.22
CA ARG A 261 -6.92 83.54 28.88
C ARG A 261 -6.48 84.44 30.06
N THR A 262 -5.20 84.82 30.11
CA THR A 262 -4.66 86.18 29.79
C THR A 262 -3.17 86.30 30.15
N GLY A 263 -2.36 86.97 29.31
CA GLY A 263 -1.07 87.57 29.71
C GLY A 263 0.09 87.46 28.72
N ASP A 264 0.19 88.44 27.80
CA ASP A 264 1.37 88.86 27.01
C ASP A 264 2.60 89.15 27.94
N ASP A 265 3.90 89.18 27.56
CA ASP A 265 4.53 89.92 26.45
C ASP A 265 6.06 89.57 26.40
N LYS A 266 6.61 89.50 25.17
CA LYS A 266 7.98 89.79 24.68
C LYS A 266 9.27 89.15 25.24
N GLY A 267 10.06 88.61 24.30
CA GLY A 267 11.38 89.19 23.96
C GLY A 267 12.62 88.29 24.06
N GLY A 268 13.30 88.03 22.92
CA GLY A 268 14.75 87.78 22.89
C GLY A 268 15.24 86.44 22.31
N LYS A 269 15.84 86.50 21.12
CA LYS A 269 16.83 85.56 20.52
C LYS A 269 18.18 86.34 20.43
N PRO A 270 19.38 85.78 20.10
CA PRO A 270 19.82 84.38 19.94
C PRO A 270 21.25 83.98 20.49
N ALA A 271 21.53 82.66 20.51
CA ALA A 271 22.80 81.94 20.17
C ALA A 271 24.09 82.09 21.05
N PRO A 272 25.16 81.26 20.84
CA PRO A 272 25.27 79.82 20.51
C PRO A 272 26.28 79.06 21.42
N GLY A 273 26.40 77.73 21.25
CA GLY A 273 27.49 76.93 21.82
C GLY A 273 27.47 75.47 21.36
N ASP A 274 28.41 75.16 20.45
CA ASP A 274 29.05 73.90 20.03
C ASP A 274 28.94 72.70 21.02
N GLU A 275 28.98 71.41 20.66
CA GLU A 275 29.77 70.74 19.63
C GLU A 275 29.38 69.23 19.52
N LYS A 276 29.54 68.66 18.31
CA LYS A 276 30.02 67.29 17.96
C LYS A 276 29.08 66.07 18.13
N LYS A 277 28.55 65.50 17.02
CA LYS A 277 29.08 64.39 16.16
C LYS A 277 28.98 63.02 16.87
N THR A 278 28.33 61.97 16.40
CA THR A 278 28.34 61.21 15.11
C THR A 278 27.20 60.18 15.22
N GLY A 279 26.51 59.66 14.21
CA GLY A 279 26.62 59.62 12.76
C GLY A 279 25.71 58.47 12.32
N GLY A 280 24.77 58.73 11.40
CA GLY A 280 23.96 57.68 10.78
C GLY A 280 24.68 57.05 9.59
N ALA A 281 24.21 55.87 9.19
CA ALA A 281 24.30 55.38 7.80
C ALA A 281 23.37 54.16 7.60
N GLU A 282 22.18 54.42 7.07
CA GLU A 282 21.65 53.65 5.92
C GLU A 282 22.18 54.35 4.63
N PRO A 283 22.00 53.86 3.37
CA PRO A 283 21.14 52.78 2.88
C PRO A 283 21.79 51.88 1.78
N ALA A 284 21.10 50.83 1.33
CA ALA A 284 21.13 50.41 -0.09
C ALA A 284 19.99 49.42 -0.43
N ALA A 285 19.15 49.86 -1.38
CA ALA A 285 18.15 49.07 -2.07
C ALA A 285 18.78 48.22 -3.20
N ALA A 286 18.23 47.03 -3.46
CA ALA A 286 18.41 46.29 -4.70
C ALA A 286 17.10 45.65 -5.17
N LYS A 287 16.79 45.83 -6.45
CA LYS A 287 15.58 45.42 -7.20
C LYS A 287 15.60 43.93 -7.60
N PRO A 288 14.46 43.35 -8.03
CA PRO A 288 14.32 41.92 -8.34
C PRO A 288 14.68 41.60 -9.79
N SER A 289 15.24 40.41 -10.02
CA SER A 289 15.50 39.85 -11.36
C SER A 289 14.35 38.94 -11.79
N GLN A 290 13.70 39.30 -12.89
CA GLN A 290 12.74 38.50 -13.63
C GLN A 290 13.49 37.55 -14.57
N HIS A 291 13.09 36.28 -14.61
CA HIS A 291 13.51 35.34 -15.64
C HIS A 291 12.33 35.10 -16.58
N LYS A 292 12.49 35.52 -17.84
CA LYS A 292 11.51 35.37 -18.92
C LYS A 292 11.98 34.22 -19.80
N THR A 293 11.20 33.15 -19.87
CA THR A 293 11.30 32.10 -20.89
C THR A 293 10.52 32.53 -22.13
N THR A 294 11.11 32.32 -23.30
CA THR A 294 10.46 32.42 -24.61
C THR A 294 9.92 31.04 -25.00
N ALA A 295 8.64 30.96 -25.33
CA ALA A 295 8.04 29.87 -26.08
C ALA A 295 7.12 30.44 -27.16
N ASP A 296 7.16 29.75 -28.29
CA ASP A 296 6.61 30.05 -29.62
C ASP A 296 5.07 29.91 -29.69
N ASP A 297 4.52 30.43 -30.79
CA ASP A 297 3.11 30.66 -31.11
C ASP A 297 2.27 29.38 -31.32
N GLY A 298 0.95 29.49 -31.10
CA GLY A 298 0.00 28.54 -31.70
C GLY A 298 -1.39 28.41 -31.06
N SER A 299 -2.34 29.17 -31.60
CA SER A 299 -3.79 28.91 -31.70
C SER A 299 -4.79 29.50 -30.68
N THR A 300 -5.55 30.46 -31.23
CA THR A 300 -7.02 30.62 -31.19
C THR A 300 -7.70 31.28 -29.97
N ALA A 301 -7.93 32.59 -30.19
CA ALA A 301 -9.24 33.27 -30.21
C ALA A 301 -10.05 33.41 -28.90
N LEU A 302 -9.99 34.64 -28.41
CA LEU A 302 -10.84 35.31 -27.42
C LEU A 302 -12.13 35.85 -28.07
N ALA A 303 -13.24 35.82 -27.32
CA ALA A 303 -14.20 36.92 -27.13
C ALA A 303 -15.31 36.44 -26.16
N SER A 304 -15.40 36.97 -24.94
CA SER A 304 -16.21 38.17 -24.59
C SER A 304 -17.50 37.68 -23.89
N THR A 305 -17.97 38.10 -22.70
CA THR A 305 -17.85 39.28 -21.81
C THR A 305 -18.03 38.74 -20.36
N GLY A 306 -17.34 39.17 -19.31
CA GLY A 306 -17.43 40.50 -18.69
C GLY A 306 -18.28 40.46 -17.41
N ALA A 307 -17.69 40.92 -16.30
CA ALA A 307 -18.21 41.09 -14.93
C ALA A 307 -18.41 39.80 -14.11
N GLY A 308 -17.94 39.66 -12.88
CA GLY A 308 -17.31 40.60 -11.95
C GLY A 308 -17.19 39.85 -10.62
N SER A 309 -16.11 40.14 -9.89
CA SER A 309 -15.77 39.61 -8.58
C SER A 309 -16.97 39.52 -7.62
N VAL A 310 -17.13 38.40 -6.91
CA VAL A 310 -17.12 38.33 -5.43
C VAL A 310 -17.35 36.89 -4.95
N LEU A 311 -16.45 36.41 -4.10
CA LEU A 311 -16.68 35.26 -3.20
C LEU A 311 -17.80 35.62 -2.22
N PRO A 312 -18.66 34.67 -1.87
CA PRO A 312 -18.58 34.17 -0.49
C PRO A 312 -18.76 32.66 -0.35
N TRP A 313 -17.90 32.09 0.50
CA TRP A 313 -18.07 30.85 1.24
C TRP A 313 -19.55 30.54 1.60
N ALA A 314 -20.03 29.39 1.14
CA ALA A 314 -21.30 28.83 1.60
C ALA A 314 -21.21 27.30 1.69
N ALA A 315 -21.58 26.83 2.88
CA ALA A 315 -22.24 25.55 3.15
C ALA A 315 -21.50 24.25 2.74
N GLY A 316 -20.66 23.77 3.66
CA GLY A 316 -20.41 22.34 3.79
C GLY A 316 -21.66 21.63 4.31
N GLY A 317 -22.17 20.68 3.54
CA GLY A 317 -23.37 19.92 3.89
C GLY A 317 -23.69 18.83 2.88
N THR A 318 -22.82 17.83 2.73
CA THR A 318 -23.22 16.53 2.18
C THR A 318 -22.63 15.42 3.05
N ALA A 319 -23.49 14.85 3.88
CA ALA A 319 -23.25 13.60 4.59
C ALA A 319 -23.32 12.44 3.58
N LEU A 320 -22.24 11.67 3.47
CA LEU A 320 -22.29 10.30 2.97
C LEU A 320 -22.01 9.37 4.15
N ALA A 321 -23.10 8.80 4.68
CA ALA A 321 -23.06 7.73 5.65
C ALA A 321 -22.62 6.43 4.95
N LEU A 322 -21.48 5.87 5.37
CA LEU A 322 -21.16 4.47 5.12
C LEU A 322 -21.31 3.70 6.43
N VAL A 323 -22.31 2.82 6.41
CA VAL A 323 -22.64 1.82 7.43
C VAL A 323 -21.47 0.82 7.50
N GLY A 324 -20.70 0.89 8.58
CA GLY A 324 -19.74 -0.14 8.97
C GLY A 324 -20.33 -0.97 10.11
N GLY A 325 -20.93 -2.11 9.78
CA GLY A 325 -21.35 -3.11 10.76
C GLY A 325 -20.14 -3.79 11.39
N ALA A 326 -20.02 -3.68 12.71
CA ALA A 326 -19.17 -4.53 13.52
C ALA A 326 -20.04 -5.16 14.62
N GLY A 327 -20.32 -6.45 14.49
CA GLY A 327 -21.01 -7.24 15.50
C GLY A 327 -20.10 -7.44 16.71
N LEU A 328 -20.53 -6.93 17.86
CA LEU A 328 -19.92 -7.19 19.16
C LEU A 328 -20.80 -8.22 19.89
N LEU A 329 -20.40 -9.49 19.90
CA LEU A 329 -21.01 -10.50 20.76
C LEU A 329 -20.40 -10.40 22.16
N ILE A 330 -21.14 -9.81 23.09
CA ILE A 330 -20.86 -9.89 24.53
C ILE A 330 -21.61 -11.11 25.06
N THR A 331 -20.89 -12.21 25.31
CA THR A 331 -21.44 -13.33 26.08
C THR A 331 -21.27 -13.04 27.58
N ALA A 332 -22.32 -12.55 28.22
CA ALA A 332 -22.41 -12.47 29.68
C ALA A 332 -22.85 -13.82 30.25
N ARG A 333 -21.92 -14.62 30.77
CA ARG A 333 -22.24 -15.84 31.54
C ARG A 333 -22.36 -15.47 33.02
N ARG A 334 -23.59 -15.17 33.49
CA ARG A 334 -23.86 -15.06 34.93
C ARG A 334 -24.05 -16.46 35.53
N ARG A 335 -23.21 -16.80 36.52
CA ARG A 335 -23.45 -17.83 37.54
C ARG A 335 -24.22 -17.23 38.72
N ARG A 336 -25.29 -17.90 39.15
CA ARG A 336 -25.90 -18.03 40.50
C ARG A 336 -27.29 -18.63 40.29
N SER A 337 -27.83 -19.58 41.05
CA SER A 337 -27.41 -20.40 42.18
C SER A 337 -28.41 -21.55 42.20
N ALA A 338 -27.96 -22.75 42.55
CA ALA A 338 -28.83 -23.82 43.01
C ALA A 338 -28.71 -23.85 44.54
N GLU A 339 -29.81 -23.56 45.23
CA GLU A 339 -30.10 -23.94 46.61
C GLU A 339 -31.63 -23.98 46.71
N GLY A 340 -32.18 -25.16 47.04
CA GLY A 340 -33.61 -25.45 47.08
C GLY A 340 -33.96 -26.74 46.34
#